data_AF-A0A418AM95-F1
#
_entry.id   AF-A0A418AM95-F1
#
_cell.length_a   1.000
_cell.length_b   1.000
_cell.length_c   1.000
_cell.angle_alpha   90.00
_cell.angle_beta   90.00
_cell.angle_gamma   90.00
#
_symmetry.space_group_name_H-M   'P 1'
#
loop_
_entity.id
_entity.type
_entity.pdbx_description
1 polymer ?
#
loop_
_entity_poly.entity_id
_entity_poly.type
_entity_poly.pdbx_seq_one_letter_code
_entity_poly.pdbx_strand_id
1 'polypeptide(L)'
;MSCPRRLVAALVMAMLQCVLAENCCAKCLNNVPNFLYNPMEFTQCVAHNYCCFHCADKDIGSPTVLPMAGTVFNGTTTTATTGSFLQIRWELANLVTYVTFAPNQAKSGIPVLSSTQAVKRDGNVFAICPQYPGTLYFRGFGSDTCNSVSIEYPITV
;
A
#
# COMPACT_ATOMS: atom_id res chain seq x y z
N MET A 1 28.68 33.49 33.22
CA MET A 1 28.38 33.09 31.82
C MET A 1 29.16 31.83 31.49
N SER A 2 28.48 30.69 31.32
CA SER A 2 28.91 29.60 30.44
C SER A 2 27.77 28.58 30.34
N CYS A 3 27.21 28.51 29.14
CA CYS A 3 26.00 27.82 28.68
C CYS A 3 26.25 26.29 28.57
N PRO A 4 25.24 25.41 28.77
CA PRO A 4 25.47 23.99 28.94
C PRO A 4 25.76 23.28 27.61
N ARG A 5 26.94 22.65 27.54
CA ARG A 5 27.48 21.89 26.39
C ARG A 5 26.81 20.53 26.14
N ARG A 6 25.63 20.28 26.71
CA ARG A 6 24.94 18.96 26.67
C ARG A 6 23.70 18.89 25.76
N LEU A 7 23.29 20.00 25.14
CA LEU A 7 22.08 20.06 24.31
C LEU A 7 22.32 19.73 22.82
N VAL A 8 23.57 19.71 22.35
CA VAL A 8 23.85 19.56 20.91
C VAL A 8 23.78 18.11 20.43
N ALA A 9 24.05 17.13 21.31
CA ALA A 9 24.07 15.72 20.92
C ALA A 9 22.66 15.12 20.70
N ALA A 10 21.62 15.65 21.35
CA ALA A 10 20.26 15.13 21.21
C ALA A 10 19.58 15.58 19.90
N LEU A 11 19.94 16.74 19.36
CA LEU A 11 19.38 17.26 18.10
C LEU A 11 19.96 16.58 16.86
N VAL A 12 21.19 16.08 16.92
CA VAL A 12 21.82 15.37 15.78
C VAL A 12 21.28 13.94 15.62
N MET A 13 20.82 13.30 16.70
CA MET A 13 20.21 11.96 16.62
C MET A 13 18.76 11.97 16.11
N ALA A 14 18.04 13.09 16.24
CA ALA A 14 16.67 13.22 15.71
C ALA A 14 16.61 13.47 14.20
N MET A 15 17.66 14.09 13.62
CA MET A 15 17.71 14.33 12.15
C MET A 15 18.20 13.11 11.35
N LEU A 16 18.81 12.10 11.99
CA LEU A 16 19.25 10.89 11.31
C LEU A 16 18.15 9.82 11.15
N GLN A 17 17.00 10.00 11.80
CA GLN A 17 15.86 9.08 11.66
C GLN A 17 15.00 9.37 10.42
N CYS A 18 15.12 10.57 9.82
CA CYS A 18 14.41 10.90 8.59
C CYS A 18 15.06 10.25 7.36
N VAL A 19 16.40 10.15 7.34
CA VAL A 19 17.18 9.68 6.18
C VAL A 19 17.16 8.15 6.03
N LEU A 20 16.91 7.40 7.11
CA LEU A 20 16.85 5.92 7.04
C LEU A 20 15.49 5.37 6.61
N ALA A 21 14.45 6.21 6.57
CA ALA A 21 13.17 5.87 5.94
C ALA A 21 13.23 5.93 4.40
N GLU A 22 14.33 6.46 3.83
CA GLU A 22 14.47 6.72 2.39
C GLU A 22 14.81 5.49 1.56
N ASN A 23 15.42 4.45 2.16
CA ASN A 23 15.88 3.27 1.39
C ASN A 23 14.88 2.10 1.34
N CYS A 24 13.72 2.22 1.99
CA CYS A 24 12.76 1.12 2.01
C CYS A 24 11.31 1.59 2.06
N CYS A 25 10.61 1.41 0.95
CA CYS A 25 9.26 1.90 0.78
C CYS A 25 8.25 1.18 1.66
N ALA A 26 8.39 -0.13 1.83
CA ALA A 26 7.60 -0.88 2.80
C ALA A 26 7.75 -0.35 4.23
N LYS A 27 8.91 0.20 4.63
CA LYS A 27 9.07 0.84 5.94
C LYS A 27 8.45 2.23 5.97
N CYS A 28 8.70 3.03 4.95
CA CYS A 28 8.16 4.39 4.83
C CYS A 28 6.62 4.40 4.94
N LEU A 29 5.94 3.43 4.32
CA LEU A 29 4.49 3.31 4.35
C LEU A 29 3.89 3.20 5.78
N ASN A 30 4.64 2.70 6.76
CA ASN A 30 4.15 2.61 8.15
C ASN A 30 4.09 3.99 8.84
N ASN A 31 4.77 4.99 8.30
CA ASN A 31 4.89 6.32 8.89
C ASN A 31 4.05 7.38 8.15
N VAL A 32 3.19 6.97 7.21
CA VAL A 32 2.36 7.89 6.44
C VAL A 32 1.30 8.51 7.36
N PRO A 33 1.31 9.85 7.56
CA PRO A 33 0.45 10.50 8.54
C PRO A 33 -0.97 10.78 8.01
N ASN A 34 -1.18 10.74 6.69
CA ASN A 34 -2.46 11.04 6.05
C ASN A 34 -2.75 10.04 4.93
N PHE A 35 -3.91 9.38 5.01
CA PHE A 35 -4.30 8.29 4.11
C PHE A 35 -5.22 8.74 2.98
N LEU A 36 -5.62 10.02 2.94
CA LEU A 36 -6.43 10.58 1.86
C LEU A 36 -5.73 10.48 0.50
N TYR A 37 -4.40 10.51 0.51
CA TYR A 37 -3.56 10.46 -0.68
C TYR A 37 -2.87 9.10 -0.78
N ASN A 38 -2.56 8.69 -2.01
CA ASN A 38 -1.77 7.51 -2.25
C ASN A 38 -0.28 7.88 -2.16
N PRO A 39 0.44 7.48 -1.10
CA PRO A 39 1.82 7.91 -0.87
C PRO A 39 2.81 7.34 -1.89
N MET A 40 2.36 6.45 -2.78
CA MET A 40 3.15 5.81 -3.81
C MET A 40 2.81 6.30 -5.23
N GLU A 41 1.76 7.11 -5.38
CA GLU A 41 1.52 7.77 -6.66
C GLU A 41 2.47 8.96 -6.77
N PHE A 42 3.21 9.07 -7.88
CA PHE A 42 4.33 10.00 -8.02
C PHE A 42 3.93 11.45 -7.73
N THR A 43 2.79 11.90 -8.27
CA THR A 43 2.32 13.29 -8.13
C THR A 43 1.96 13.62 -6.67
N GLN A 44 1.17 12.75 -6.02
CA GLN A 44 0.79 12.87 -4.62
C GLN A 44 2.01 12.76 -3.71
N CYS A 45 2.93 11.86 -4.04
CA CYS A 45 4.10 11.64 -3.25
C CYS A 45 4.99 12.88 -3.22
N VAL A 46 5.34 13.44 -4.38
CA VAL A 46 6.18 14.64 -4.49
C VAL A 46 5.51 15.83 -3.80
N ALA A 47 4.19 15.98 -3.94
CA ALA A 47 3.44 17.06 -3.31
C ALA A 47 3.47 17.00 -1.78
N HIS A 48 3.51 15.81 -1.20
CA HIS A 48 3.43 15.60 0.26
C HIS A 48 4.74 15.12 0.90
N ASN A 49 5.80 14.96 0.11
CA ASN A 49 7.10 14.44 0.52
C ASN A 49 7.00 13.10 1.28
N TYR A 50 6.25 12.16 0.70
CA TYR A 50 6.05 10.80 1.24
C TYR A 50 7.09 9.80 0.68
N CYS A 51 6.67 8.56 0.42
CA CYS A 51 7.52 7.45 0.02
C CYS A 51 7.85 7.48 -1.47
N CYS A 52 8.61 8.50 -1.91
CA CYS A 52 8.74 8.80 -3.35
C CYS A 52 9.97 8.18 -3.99
N PHE A 53 10.97 7.84 -3.19
CA PHE A 53 12.27 7.41 -3.67
C PHE A 53 12.37 5.89 -3.67
N HIS A 54 12.84 5.35 -4.78
CA HIS A 54 13.20 3.94 -4.97
C HIS A 54 12.06 2.90 -4.97
N CYS A 55 10.82 3.31 -4.74
CA CYS A 55 9.72 2.36 -4.51
C CYS A 55 9.17 1.66 -5.76
N ALA A 56 9.41 2.25 -6.93
CA ALA A 56 9.05 1.71 -8.23
C ALA A 56 10.29 1.42 -9.09
N ASP A 57 11.50 1.41 -8.50
CA ASP A 57 12.75 1.08 -9.20
C ASP A 57 12.71 -0.35 -9.75
N LYS A 58 11.96 -1.23 -9.06
CA LYS A 58 11.60 -2.56 -9.54
C LYS A 58 10.09 -2.63 -9.71
N ASP A 59 9.62 -2.12 -10.84
CA ASP A 59 8.20 -2.19 -11.19
C ASP A 59 7.70 -3.64 -11.19
N ILE A 60 6.60 -3.87 -10.48
CA ILE A 60 5.90 -5.15 -10.42
C ILE A 60 4.70 -5.21 -11.38
N GLY A 61 4.51 -4.16 -12.19
CA GLY A 61 3.41 -4.01 -13.13
C GLY A 61 2.08 -3.75 -12.44
N SER A 62 1.01 -3.71 -13.24
CA SER A 62 -0.36 -3.53 -12.74
C SER A 62 -1.06 -4.88 -12.50
N PRO A 63 -1.91 -4.96 -11.46
CA PRO A 63 -2.75 -6.13 -11.24
C PRO A 63 -3.83 -6.24 -12.31
N THR A 64 -4.27 -7.46 -12.58
CA THR A 64 -5.47 -7.76 -13.37
C THR A 64 -6.49 -8.44 -12.49
N VAL A 65 -7.65 -7.82 -12.27
CA VAL A 65 -8.77 -8.50 -11.62
C VAL A 65 -9.37 -9.50 -12.60
N LEU A 66 -9.47 -10.76 -12.19
CA LEU A 66 -9.98 -11.84 -13.03
C LEU A 66 -11.51 -11.89 -12.99
N PRO A 67 -12.18 -12.21 -14.12
CA PRO A 67 -13.62 -12.37 -14.15
C PRO A 67 -14.03 -13.62 -13.35
N MET A 68 -14.83 -13.39 -12.31
CA MET A 68 -15.39 -14.43 -11.45
C MET A 68 -16.84 -14.13 -11.08
N ALA A 69 -17.53 -15.14 -10.53
CA ALA A 69 -18.82 -14.89 -9.89
C ALA A 69 -18.66 -13.84 -8.78
N GLY A 70 -19.49 -12.81 -8.83
CA GLY A 70 -19.45 -11.69 -7.88
C GLY A 70 -18.52 -10.54 -8.25
N THR A 71 -17.74 -10.62 -9.34
CA THR A 71 -16.98 -9.46 -9.86
C THR A 71 -17.71 -8.81 -11.04
N VAL A 72 -17.92 -7.51 -11.01
CA VAL A 72 -18.52 -6.76 -12.13
C VAL A 72 -17.55 -5.66 -12.58
N PHE A 73 -17.38 -5.55 -13.90
CA PHE A 73 -16.56 -4.53 -14.54
C PHE A 73 -17.47 -3.50 -15.19
N ASN A 74 -17.40 -2.25 -14.73
CA ASN A 74 -18.14 -1.13 -15.30
C ASN A 74 -17.16 -0.02 -15.71
N GLY A 75 -16.73 -0.07 -16.98
CA GLY A 75 -15.69 0.81 -17.50
C GLY A 75 -14.38 0.63 -16.74
N THR A 76 -13.93 1.68 -16.06
CA THR A 76 -12.71 1.68 -15.23
C THR A 76 -12.95 1.22 -13.79
N THR A 77 -14.22 1.03 -13.40
CA THR A 77 -14.56 0.60 -12.04
C THR A 77 -14.76 -0.90 -11.99
N THR A 78 -14.19 -1.53 -10.96
CA THR A 78 -14.42 -2.95 -10.67
C THR A 78 -15.10 -3.04 -9.32
N THR A 79 -16.22 -3.75 -9.27
CA THR A 79 -16.92 -4.06 -8.02
C THR A 79 -16.80 -5.55 -7.71
N ALA A 80 -16.74 -5.88 -6.42
CA ALA A 80 -16.82 -7.23 -5.91
C ALA A 80 -18.08 -7.39 -5.08
N THR A 81 -18.58 -8.60 -4.94
CA THR A 81 -19.74 -8.91 -4.08
C THR A 81 -19.24 -9.53 -2.78
N THR A 82 -19.87 -9.16 -1.66
CA THR A 82 -19.59 -9.80 -0.37
C THR A 82 -19.75 -11.32 -0.43
N GLY A 83 -18.87 -12.03 0.27
CA GLY A 83 -18.85 -13.50 0.32
C GLY A 83 -18.35 -14.19 -0.96
N SER A 84 -18.08 -13.44 -2.04
CA SER A 84 -17.51 -13.98 -3.28
C SER A 84 -15.99 -13.75 -3.34
N PHE A 85 -15.27 -14.65 -4.01
CA PHE A 85 -13.83 -14.47 -4.20
C PHE A 85 -13.55 -13.38 -5.25
N LEU A 86 -12.79 -12.37 -4.84
CA LEU A 86 -12.07 -11.47 -5.73
C LEU A 86 -10.72 -12.12 -6.05
N GLN A 87 -10.47 -12.43 -7.33
CA GLN A 87 -9.18 -12.93 -7.78
C GLN A 87 -8.39 -11.87 -8.55
N ILE A 88 -7.11 -11.78 -8.24
CA ILE A 88 -6.19 -10.78 -8.78
C ILE A 88 -4.97 -11.52 -9.31
N ARG A 89 -4.71 -11.41 -10.61
CA ARG A 89 -3.46 -11.89 -11.22
C ARG A 89 -2.43 -10.78 -11.20
N TRP A 90 -1.22 -11.09 -10.74
CA TRP A 90 -0.14 -10.11 -10.65
C TRP A 90 1.24 -10.77 -10.74
N GLU A 91 1.79 -10.84 -11.95
CA GLU A 91 2.93 -11.72 -12.27
C GLU A 91 4.21 -11.49 -11.46
N LEU A 92 4.51 -10.23 -11.11
CA LEU A 92 5.73 -9.87 -10.41
C LEU A 92 5.49 -9.54 -8.92
N ALA A 93 4.24 -9.63 -8.46
CA ALA A 93 3.95 -9.50 -7.03
C ALA A 93 4.28 -10.80 -6.31
N ASN A 94 5.08 -10.72 -5.26
CA ASN A 94 5.31 -11.85 -4.36
C ASN A 94 4.19 -11.97 -3.31
N LEU A 95 3.68 -10.82 -2.86
CA LEU A 95 2.66 -10.69 -1.83
C LEU A 95 1.65 -9.61 -2.23
N VAL A 96 0.39 -9.79 -1.84
CA VAL A 96 -0.65 -8.76 -1.89
C VAL A 96 -1.23 -8.57 -0.50
N THR A 97 -1.31 -7.33 -0.03
CA THR A 97 -1.99 -6.99 1.23
C THR A 97 -3.15 -6.04 0.97
N TYR A 98 -4.11 -6.02 1.89
CA TYR A 98 -5.31 -5.21 1.76
C TYR A 98 -5.83 -4.71 3.10
N VAL A 99 -6.61 -3.63 3.02
CA VAL A 99 -7.42 -3.07 4.12
C VAL A 99 -8.83 -2.82 3.59
N THR A 100 -9.81 -2.84 4.50
CA THR A 100 -11.22 -2.63 4.16
C THR A 100 -11.82 -1.56 5.03
N PHE A 101 -12.66 -0.72 4.46
CA PHE A 101 -13.42 0.31 5.17
C PHE A 101 -14.89 0.14 4.87
N ALA A 102 -15.73 0.33 5.89
CA ALA A 102 -17.18 0.30 5.74
C ALA A 102 -17.68 1.46 4.84
N PRO A 103 -18.92 1.41 4.34
CA PRO A 103 -19.47 2.48 3.52
C PRO A 103 -19.45 3.81 4.28
N ASN A 104 -18.99 4.87 3.62
CA ASN A 104 -18.84 6.22 4.19
C ASN A 104 -17.83 6.33 5.35
N GLN A 105 -17.07 5.27 5.66
CA GLN A 105 -15.99 5.35 6.63
C GLN A 105 -14.80 6.12 6.01
N ALA A 106 -14.33 7.14 6.72
CA ALA A 106 -13.11 7.84 6.33
C ALA A 106 -11.93 6.87 6.33
N LYS A 107 -11.09 6.96 5.29
CA LYS A 107 -9.91 6.12 5.16
C LYS A 107 -8.94 6.40 6.31
N SER A 108 -8.77 5.43 7.19
CA SER A 108 -7.94 5.53 8.41
C SER A 108 -6.67 4.69 8.35
N GLY A 109 -6.31 4.19 7.16
CA GLY A 109 -5.09 3.43 6.93
C GLY A 109 -4.87 3.12 5.45
N ILE A 110 -3.74 2.50 5.16
CA ILE A 110 -3.35 2.00 3.82
C ILE A 110 -2.82 0.58 3.97
N PRO A 111 -2.84 -0.25 2.91
CA PRO A 111 -2.19 -1.55 2.96
C PRO A 111 -0.68 -1.38 3.13
N VAL A 112 -0.15 -2.08 4.13
CA VAL A 112 1.28 -2.23 4.43
C VAL A 112 1.63 -3.71 4.53
N LEU A 113 2.91 -4.05 4.72
CA LEU A 113 3.34 -5.46 4.80
C LEU A 113 2.69 -6.23 5.95
N SER A 114 2.37 -5.56 7.06
CA SER A 114 1.72 -6.15 8.23
C SER A 114 0.18 -6.16 8.14
N SER A 115 -0.40 -5.60 7.07
CA SER A 115 -1.84 -5.67 6.84
C SER A 115 -2.28 -7.09 6.47
N THR A 116 -3.59 -7.30 6.42
CA THR A 116 -4.19 -8.58 6.01
C THR A 116 -3.67 -8.99 4.62
N GLN A 117 -3.19 -10.22 4.51
CA GLN A 117 -2.62 -10.74 3.27
C GLN A 117 -3.70 -11.43 2.45
N ALA A 118 -3.71 -11.18 1.14
CA ALA A 118 -4.50 -11.98 0.21
C ALA A 118 -3.94 -13.40 0.16
N VAL A 119 -4.82 -14.39 -0.03
CA VAL A 119 -4.38 -15.77 -0.08
C VAL A 119 -3.81 -16.06 -1.47
N LYS A 120 -2.52 -16.39 -1.53
CA LYS A 120 -1.89 -16.82 -2.79
C LYS A 120 -2.52 -18.14 -3.25
N ARG A 121 -2.91 -18.19 -4.52
CA ARG A 121 -3.42 -19.36 -5.25
C ARG A 121 -2.37 -19.81 -6.26
N ASP A 122 -2.73 -20.76 -7.11
CA ASP A 122 -1.81 -21.28 -8.12
C ASP A 122 -1.24 -20.17 -9.02
N GLY A 123 0.07 -20.24 -9.24
CA GLY A 123 0.81 -19.21 -9.96
C GLY A 123 0.84 -17.87 -9.22
N ASN A 124 0.66 -16.79 -9.99
CA ASN A 124 0.68 -15.41 -9.49
C ASN A 124 -0.73 -14.85 -9.31
N VAL A 125 -1.66 -15.69 -8.83
CA VAL A 125 -3.04 -15.31 -8.53
C VAL A 125 -3.21 -15.17 -7.02
N PHE A 126 -3.87 -14.10 -6.59
CA PHE A 126 -4.18 -13.79 -5.21
C PHE A 126 -5.69 -13.71 -5.04
N ALA A 127 -6.22 -14.28 -3.95
CA ALA A 127 -7.64 -14.30 -3.66
C ALA A 127 -7.94 -13.54 -2.37
N ILE A 128 -8.96 -12.67 -2.43
CA ILE A 128 -9.54 -11.99 -1.28
C ILE A 128 -11.02 -12.34 -1.22
N CYS A 129 -11.55 -12.55 -0.03
CA CYS A 129 -12.98 -12.79 0.18
C CYS A 129 -13.57 -11.67 1.05
N PRO A 130 -14.09 -10.59 0.45
CA PRO A 130 -14.66 -9.47 1.19
C PRO A 130 -15.89 -9.93 1.99
N GLN A 131 -15.90 -9.72 3.31
CA GLN A 131 -17.01 -10.15 4.17
C GLN A 131 -18.08 -9.07 4.36
N TYR A 132 -17.73 -7.81 4.13
CA TYR A 132 -18.59 -6.66 4.42
C TYR A 132 -18.56 -5.69 3.23
N PRO A 133 -19.68 -4.98 2.96
CA PRO A 133 -19.72 -3.96 1.91
C PRO A 133 -18.84 -2.76 2.28
N GLY A 134 -18.43 -1.99 1.27
CA GLY A 134 -17.63 -0.78 1.45
C GLY A 134 -16.53 -0.64 0.39
N THR A 135 -15.33 -0.23 0.82
CA THR A 135 -14.18 -0.10 -0.08
C THR A 135 -13.02 -0.92 0.42
N LEU A 136 -12.53 -1.80 -0.44
CA LEU A 136 -11.31 -2.55 -0.26
C LEU A 136 -10.18 -1.84 -1.00
N TYR A 137 -9.07 -1.62 -0.31
CA TYR A 137 -7.85 -1.11 -0.90
C TYR A 137 -6.80 -2.21 -0.82
N PHE A 138 -6.14 -2.50 -1.93
CA PHE A 138 -5.08 -3.51 -1.97
C PHE A 138 -3.83 -3.01 -2.67
N ARG A 139 -2.70 -3.65 -2.40
CA ARG A 139 -1.45 -3.37 -3.10
C ARG A 139 -0.55 -4.60 -3.18
N GLY A 140 0.38 -4.57 -4.11
CA GLY A 140 1.38 -5.60 -4.32
C GLY A 140 2.75 -5.22 -3.75
N PHE A 141 3.48 -6.24 -3.33
CA PHE A 141 4.88 -6.17 -2.96
C PHE A 141 5.64 -7.24 -3.73
N GLY A 142 6.71 -6.86 -4.41
CA GLY A 142 7.65 -7.79 -5.05
C GLY A 142 8.54 -8.50 -4.04
N SER A 143 9.50 -9.27 -4.55
CA SER A 143 10.49 -9.98 -3.71
C SER A 143 11.39 -9.02 -2.93
N ASP A 144 11.73 -7.88 -3.54
CA ASP A 144 12.41 -6.77 -2.88
C ASP A 144 11.38 -5.74 -2.43
N THR A 145 10.83 -5.94 -1.23
CA THR A 145 9.77 -5.10 -0.66
C THR A 145 10.19 -3.66 -0.41
N CYS A 146 11.48 -3.35 -0.46
CA CYS A 146 11.97 -1.99 -0.31
C CYS A 146 11.89 -1.21 -1.61
N ASN A 147 12.07 -1.87 -2.76
CA ASN A 147 12.15 -1.22 -4.07
C ASN A 147 11.04 -1.62 -5.06
N SER A 148 10.18 -2.56 -4.67
CA SER A 148 9.15 -3.17 -5.53
C SER A 148 7.79 -3.10 -4.85
N VAL A 149 7.23 -1.89 -4.73
CA VAL A 149 5.94 -1.65 -4.07
C VAL A 149 5.01 -0.93 -5.02
N SER A 150 3.80 -1.46 -5.22
CA SER A 150 2.84 -0.80 -6.11
C SER A 150 2.16 0.40 -5.44
N ILE A 151 1.50 1.20 -6.27
CA ILE A 151 0.38 2.04 -5.82
C ILE A 151 -0.72 1.18 -5.19
N GLU A 152 -1.58 1.81 -4.40
CA GLU A 152 -2.82 1.21 -3.93
C GLU A 152 -3.91 1.21 -5.01
N TYR A 153 -4.71 0.13 -5.06
CA TYR A 153 -5.83 -0.04 -5.97
C TYR A 153 -7.14 -0.20 -5.17
N PRO A 154 -8.18 0.60 -5.47
CA PRO A 154 -9.49 0.48 -4.83
C PRO A 154 -10.40 -0.52 -5.55
N ILE A 155 -11.22 -1.24 -4.77
CA ILE A 155 -12.34 -2.07 -5.23
C ILE A 155 -13.53 -1.74 -4.35
N THR A 156 -14.66 -1.43 -4.98
CA THR A 156 -15.94 -1.29 -4.26
C THR A 156 -16.52 -2.67 -4.01
N VAL A 157 -16.96 -2.93 -2.77
CA VAL A 157 -17.55 -4.19 -2.31
C VAL A 157 -19.01 -3.98 -1.93
#